data_AF-A0A271JBE1-F1
#
_entry.id   AF-A0A271JBE1-F1
#
_cell.length_a   1.000
_cell.length_b   1.000
_cell.length_c   1.000
_cell.angle_alpha   90.00
_cell.angle_beta   90.00
_cell.angle_gamma   90.00
#
_symmetry.space_group_name_H-M   'P 1'
#
loop_
_entity.id
_entity.type
_entity.pdbx_description
1 polymer ?
#
loop_
_entity_poly.entity_id
_entity_poly.type
_entity_poly.pdbx_seq_one_letter_code
_entity_poly.pdbx_strand_id
1 'polypeptide(L)'
;MFPALRPILNKGGAGRYISREESVQRLIPIAERQLRLLRTYDATRASIADAGIRAQVDAMMANLRTEMAKISETILSLGGVTPTGAGMGALAPDAHDSDRERIQSLLDAERDFSAALREETDAVHHQERSRAILGFNIEVSDKRTERLREIAADLSR
;
A
#
# COMPACT_ATOMS: atom_id res chain seq x y z
N MET A 1 3.67 -40.70 -19.18
CA MET A 1 3.75 -39.44 -18.40
C MET A 1 4.81 -39.65 -17.32
N PHE A 2 6.01 -39.09 -17.47
CA PHE A 2 7.17 -39.45 -16.65
C PHE A 2 7.07 -38.88 -15.22
N PRO A 3 6.84 -39.71 -14.19
CA PRO A 3 6.68 -39.25 -12.80
C PRO A 3 8.00 -38.74 -12.19
N ALA A 4 9.13 -39.11 -12.78
CA ALA A 4 10.48 -38.87 -12.28
C ALA A 4 10.96 -37.41 -12.40
N LEU A 5 10.25 -36.54 -13.13
CA LEU A 5 10.64 -35.14 -13.33
C LEU A 5 9.98 -34.15 -12.35
N ARG A 6 9.00 -34.60 -11.56
CA ARG A 6 8.33 -33.79 -10.53
C ARG A 6 9.29 -33.15 -9.52
N PRO A 7 10.33 -33.85 -9.01
CA PRO A 7 11.25 -33.26 -8.04
C PRO A 7 12.18 -32.19 -8.63
N ILE A 8 12.42 -32.23 -9.94
CA ILE A 8 13.32 -31.29 -10.63
C ILE A 8 12.57 -30.00 -10.98
N LEU A 9 11.28 -30.10 -11.31
CA LEU A 9 10.39 -28.94 -11.48
C LEU A 9 10.04 -28.25 -10.15
N ASN A 10 10.34 -28.87 -9.00
CA ASN A 10 10.17 -28.31 -7.66
C ASN A 10 11.42 -27.58 -7.11
N LYS A 11 12.49 -27.43 -7.91
CA LYS A 11 13.65 -26.62 -7.52
C LYS A 11 13.37 -25.13 -7.74
N GLY A 12 12.54 -24.55 -6.87
CA GLY A 12 12.21 -23.11 -6.86
C GLY A 12 11.38 -22.60 -5.67
N GLY A 13 11.22 -23.39 -4.60
CA GLY A 13 10.50 -22.98 -3.40
C GLY A 13 9.69 -24.12 -2.81
N ALA A 14 10.05 -24.55 -1.60
CA ALA A 14 9.45 -25.67 -0.87
C ALA A 14 8.12 -25.29 -0.19
N GLY A 15 7.22 -24.69 -0.96
CA GLY A 15 5.83 -24.41 -0.64
C GLY A 15 5.14 -24.16 -1.97
N ARG A 16 4.01 -24.81 -2.24
CA ARG A 16 3.24 -24.50 -3.46
C ARG A 16 2.84 -23.04 -3.38
N TYR A 17 3.49 -22.18 -4.15
CA TYR A 17 2.99 -20.82 -4.34
C TYR A 17 1.54 -20.90 -4.81
N ILE A 18 0.73 -19.94 -4.38
CA ILE A 18 -0.62 -19.80 -4.92
C ILE A 18 -0.56 -19.53 -6.44
N SER A 19 -1.68 -19.76 -7.14
CA SER A 19 -1.70 -19.55 -8.59
C SER A 19 -1.55 -18.06 -8.94
N ARG A 20 -1.31 -17.77 -10.22
CA ARG A 20 -1.26 -16.37 -10.70
C ARG A 20 -2.62 -15.70 -10.57
N GLU A 21 -3.67 -16.44 -10.92
CA GLU A 21 -5.07 -15.99 -10.84
C GLU A 21 -5.45 -15.70 -9.38
N GLU A 22 -5.08 -16.59 -8.45
CA GLU A 22 -5.29 -16.37 -7.03
C GLU A 22 -4.48 -15.16 -6.53
N SER A 23 -3.22 -15.02 -6.96
CA SER A 23 -2.41 -13.85 -6.60
C SER A 23 -3.05 -12.54 -7.07
N VAL A 24 -3.61 -12.51 -8.29
CA VAL A 24 -4.35 -11.33 -8.79
C VAL A 24 -5.55 -11.03 -7.89
N GLN A 25 -6.38 -12.03 -7.60
CA GLN A 25 -7.58 -11.85 -6.78
C GLN A 25 -7.26 -11.27 -5.40
N ARG A 26 -6.13 -11.66 -4.81
CA ARG A 26 -5.72 -11.19 -3.49
C ARG A 26 -4.99 -9.85 -3.51
N LEU A 27 -4.26 -9.54 -4.58
CA LEU A 27 -3.58 -8.25 -4.74
C LEU A 27 -4.53 -7.10 -5.10
N ILE A 28 -5.68 -7.37 -5.71
CA ILE A 28 -6.68 -6.33 -6.03
C ILE A 28 -7.11 -5.53 -4.78
N PRO A 29 -7.54 -6.16 -3.67
CA PRO A 29 -7.86 -5.45 -2.43
C PRO A 29 -6.70 -4.63 -1.83
N ILE A 30 -5.45 -5.05 -2.06
CA ILE A 30 -4.26 -4.29 -1.62
C ILE A 30 -4.08 -3.04 -2.49
N ALA A 31 -4.20 -3.18 -3.81
CA ALA A 31 -4.13 -2.06 -4.74
C ALA A 31 -5.24 -1.03 -4.50
N GLU A 32 -6.46 -1.47 -4.17
CA GLU A 32 -7.56 -0.59 -3.80
C GLU A 32 -7.30 0.19 -2.52
N ARG A 33 -6.70 -0.45 -1.50
CA ARG A 33 -6.31 0.23 -0.25
C ARG A 33 -5.23 1.28 -0.52
N GLN A 34 -4.22 0.95 -1.31
CA GLN A 34 -3.17 1.89 -1.67
C GLN A 34 -3.71 3.10 -2.44
N LEU A 35 -4.68 2.88 -3.33
CA LEU A 35 -5.34 3.95 -4.05
C LEU A 35 -6.16 4.85 -3.11
N ARG A 36 -6.86 4.29 -2.12
CA ARG A 36 -7.51 5.07 -1.06
C ARG A 36 -6.49 5.86 -0.23
N LEU A 37 -5.36 5.25 0.11
CA LEU A 37 -4.27 5.91 0.83
C LEU A 37 -3.73 7.12 0.03
N LEU A 38 -3.44 6.95 -1.26
CA LEU A 38 -3.01 8.06 -2.13
C LEU A 38 -4.00 9.22 -2.12
N ARG A 39 -5.30 8.93 -2.22
CA ARG A 39 -6.34 9.97 -2.17
C ARG A 39 -6.44 10.63 -0.79
N THR A 40 -6.19 9.88 0.28
CA THR A 40 -6.16 10.40 1.65
C THR A 40 -4.99 11.37 1.83
N TYR A 41 -3.83 11.04 1.25
CA TYR A 41 -2.68 11.94 1.15
C TYR A 41 -3.03 13.22 0.38
N ASP A 42 -3.61 13.10 -0.83
CA ASP A 42 -4.01 14.25 -1.64
C ASP A 42 -5.01 15.17 -0.87
N ALA A 43 -6.02 14.58 -0.22
CA ALA A 43 -7.02 15.31 0.55
C ALA A 43 -6.42 16.00 1.79
N THR A 44 -5.53 15.31 2.51
CA THR A 44 -4.84 15.84 3.69
C THR A 44 -3.94 17.01 3.30
N ARG A 45 -3.13 16.85 2.25
CA ARG A 45 -2.28 17.90 1.70
C ARG A 45 -3.07 19.15 1.30
N ALA A 46 -4.25 18.96 0.70
CA ALA A 46 -5.11 20.06 0.25
C ALA A 46 -5.77 20.83 1.41
N SER A 47 -5.89 20.21 2.59
CA SER A 47 -6.66 20.76 3.72
C SER A 47 -5.83 21.20 4.93
N ILE A 48 -4.57 20.79 5.02
CA ILE A 48 -3.64 21.28 6.06
C ILE A 48 -3.43 22.80 5.94
N ALA A 49 -3.57 23.53 7.03
CA ALA A 49 -3.30 24.97 7.06
C ALA A 49 -1.80 25.26 7.12
N ASP A 50 -1.06 24.55 7.99
CA ASP A 50 0.37 24.77 8.21
C ASP A 50 1.23 24.42 6.98
N ALA A 51 1.99 25.39 6.49
CA ALA A 51 2.82 25.21 5.29
C ALA A 51 4.00 24.23 5.50
N GLY A 52 4.57 24.19 6.70
CA GLY A 52 5.66 23.28 7.04
C GLY A 52 5.19 21.82 7.12
N ILE A 53 4.01 21.58 7.69
CA ILE A 53 3.40 20.25 7.75
C ILE A 53 2.97 19.80 6.35
N ARG A 54 2.34 20.69 5.58
CA ARG A 54 1.98 20.41 4.18
C ARG A 54 3.20 20.02 3.35
N ALA A 55 4.33 20.70 3.49
CA ALA A 55 5.56 20.37 2.77
C ALA A 55 6.10 18.97 3.14
N GLN A 56 5.98 18.58 4.41
CA GLN A 56 6.37 17.24 4.85
C GLN A 56 5.46 16.15 4.29
N VAL A 57 4.14 16.40 4.25
CA VAL A 57 3.18 15.50 3.60
C VAL A 57 3.50 15.37 2.11
N ASP A 58 3.79 16.48 1.42
CA ASP A 58 4.15 16.48 -0.01
C ASP A 58 5.41 15.66 -0.29
N ALA A 59 6.43 15.76 0.59
CA ALA A 59 7.66 14.98 0.48
C ALA A 59 7.41 13.46 0.59
N MET A 60 6.48 13.04 1.45
CA MET A 60 6.10 11.62 1.57
C MET A 60 5.36 11.09 0.33
N MET A 61 4.63 11.96 -0.37
CA MET A 61 3.87 11.58 -1.57
C MET A 61 4.74 11.34 -2.80
N ALA A 62 5.99 11.82 -2.82
CA ALA A 62 6.88 11.73 -3.97
C ALA A 62 7.05 10.30 -4.51
N ASN A 63 7.09 9.30 -3.61
CA ASN A 63 7.28 7.90 -3.96
C ASN A 63 5.98 7.07 -3.96
N LEU A 64 4.89 7.60 -3.39
CA LEU A 64 3.64 6.86 -3.19
C LEU A 64 3.00 6.41 -4.50
N ARG A 65 3.11 7.22 -5.56
CA ARG A 65 2.65 6.84 -6.91
C ARG A 65 3.51 5.75 -7.54
N THR A 66 4.82 5.79 -7.34
CA THR A 66 5.75 4.74 -7.81
C THR A 66 5.51 3.42 -7.09
N GLU A 67 5.24 3.47 -5.79
CA GLU A 67 4.85 2.30 -5.00
C GLU A 67 3.57 1.65 -5.53
N MET A 68 2.56 2.47 -5.82
CA MET A 68 1.30 2.01 -6.43
C MET A 68 1.53 1.41 -7.83
N ALA A 69 2.41 2.00 -8.62
CA ALA A 69 2.76 1.49 -9.94
C ALA A 69 3.37 0.07 -9.84
N LYS A 70 4.23 -0.21 -8.85
CA LYS A 70 4.83 -1.54 -8.66
C LYS A 70 3.79 -2.63 -8.35
N ILE A 71 2.82 -2.34 -7.49
CA ILE A 71 1.73 -3.28 -7.19
C ILE A 71 0.84 -3.47 -8.44
N SER A 72 0.54 -2.38 -9.14
CA SER A 72 -0.25 -2.41 -10.38
C SER A 72 0.43 -3.24 -11.48
N GLU A 73 1.72 -3.02 -11.71
CA GLU A 73 2.54 -3.80 -12.64
C GLU A 73 2.60 -5.28 -12.26
N THR A 74 2.62 -5.58 -10.97
CA THR A 74 2.56 -6.98 -10.49
C THR A 74 1.26 -7.64 -10.92
N ILE A 75 0.12 -6.99 -10.67
CA ILE A 75 -1.21 -7.48 -11.08
C ILE A 75 -1.27 -7.68 -12.61
N LEU A 76 -0.82 -6.68 -13.38
CA LEU A 76 -0.80 -6.76 -14.84
C LEU A 76 0.09 -7.90 -15.35
N SER A 77 1.28 -8.08 -14.76
CA SER A 77 2.22 -9.14 -15.14
C SER A 77 1.69 -10.56 -14.87
N LEU A 78 0.76 -10.68 -13.92
CA LEU A 78 0.07 -11.91 -13.59
C LEU A 78 -1.18 -12.15 -14.46
N GLY A 79 -1.51 -11.22 -15.37
CA GLY A 79 -2.67 -11.29 -16.27
C GLY A 79 -3.95 -10.68 -15.70
N GLY A 80 -3.87 -9.95 -14.59
CA GLY A 80 -5.00 -9.27 -13.97
C GLY A 80 -5.30 -7.89 -14.55
N VAL A 81 -6.42 -7.32 -14.12
CA VAL A 81 -6.80 -5.91 -14.39
C VAL A 81 -6.67 -5.13 -13.09
N THR A 82 -5.98 -4.00 -13.14
CA THR A 82 -5.77 -3.15 -11.96
C THR A 82 -7.00 -2.31 -11.68
N PRO A 83 -7.35 -2.09 -10.40
CA PRO A 83 -8.41 -1.17 -10.05
C PRO A 83 -8.05 0.22 -10.57
N THR A 84 -9.05 0.90 -11.13
CA THR A 84 -8.92 2.32 -11.48
C THR A 84 -9.70 3.11 -10.44
N GLY A 85 -9.27 4.33 -10.11
CA GLY A 85 -10.00 5.19 -9.16
C GLY A 85 -11.39 5.61 -9.63
N ALA A 86 -11.83 5.13 -10.80
CA ALA A 86 -13.16 5.31 -11.32
C ALA A 86 -14.20 4.78 -10.32
N GLY A 87 -15.22 5.60 -10.05
CA GLY A 87 -16.28 5.27 -9.09
C GLY A 87 -15.92 5.52 -7.62
N MET A 88 -14.67 5.82 -7.28
CA MET A 88 -14.35 6.25 -5.93
C MET A 88 -14.78 7.73 -5.73
N GLY A 89 -15.82 7.95 -4.92
CA GLY A 89 -16.31 9.31 -4.59
C GLY A 89 -15.22 10.20 -3.98
N ALA A 90 -15.31 11.51 -4.13
CA ALA A 90 -14.32 12.45 -3.58
C ALA A 90 -14.16 12.24 -2.07
N LEU A 91 -12.91 12.15 -1.59
CA LEU A 91 -12.64 12.30 -0.16
C LEU A 91 -12.75 13.80 0.15
N ALA A 92 -13.87 14.20 0.73
CA ALA A 92 -14.02 15.54 1.28
C ALA A 92 -13.50 15.50 2.71
N PRO A 93 -12.37 16.17 3.02
CA PRO A 93 -11.99 16.37 4.41
C PRO A 93 -13.10 17.17 5.12
N ASP A 94 -13.36 16.86 6.39
CA ASP A 94 -14.30 17.69 7.15
C ASP A 94 -13.69 19.09 7.29
N ALA A 95 -14.50 20.10 6.97
CA ALA A 95 -14.09 21.50 7.04
C ALA A 95 -13.75 21.92 8.47
N HIS A 96 -14.25 21.17 9.47
CA HIS A 96 -14.05 21.44 10.89
C HIS A 96 -12.85 20.72 11.51
N ASP A 97 -12.20 19.80 10.79
CA ASP A 97 -11.05 19.10 11.35
C ASP A 97 -9.90 20.08 11.62
N SER A 98 -9.14 19.82 12.68
CA SER A 98 -7.83 20.43 12.93
C SER A 98 -6.76 19.75 12.09
N ASP A 99 -5.62 20.42 11.88
CA ASP A 99 -4.47 19.79 11.20
C ASP A 99 -3.99 18.52 11.93
N ARG A 100 -4.19 18.46 13.26
CA ARG A 100 -3.91 17.26 14.06
C ARG A 100 -4.84 16.12 13.71
N GLU A 101 -6.15 16.35 13.64
CA GLU A 101 -7.13 15.31 13.29
C GLU A 101 -6.91 14.80 11.86
N ARG A 102 -6.52 15.69 10.93
CA ARG A 102 -6.14 15.32 9.56
C ARG A 102 -4.91 14.42 9.52
N ILE A 103 -3.84 14.80 10.23
CA ILE A 103 -2.61 13.97 10.30
C ILE A 103 -2.90 12.65 11.01
N GLN A 104 -3.72 12.64 12.07
CA GLN A 104 -4.10 11.42 12.76
C GLN A 104 -4.90 10.48 11.85
N SER A 105 -5.86 11.00 11.10
CA SER A 105 -6.62 10.22 10.10
C SER A 105 -5.72 9.64 9.01
N LEU A 106 -4.75 10.42 8.53
CA LEU A 106 -3.75 9.95 7.56
C LEU A 106 -2.85 8.86 8.14
N LEU A 107 -2.42 9.01 9.40
CA LEU A 107 -1.64 8.00 10.13
C LEU A 107 -2.41 6.69 10.29
N ASP A 108 -3.70 6.76 10.60
CA ASP A 108 -4.53 5.58 10.75
C ASP A 108 -4.77 4.88 9.40
N ALA A 109 -4.91 5.64 8.31
CA ALA A 109 -4.97 5.07 6.96
C ALA A 109 -3.66 4.38 6.53
N GLU A 110 -2.50 4.96 6.84
CA GLU A 110 -1.19 4.33 6.56
C GLU A 110 -1.01 3.05 7.37
N ARG A 111 -1.44 3.05 8.64
CA ARG A 111 -1.41 1.85 9.50
C ARG A 111 -2.31 0.73 9.00
N ASP A 112 -3.53 1.05 8.57
CA ASP A 112 -4.45 0.08 7.96
C ASP A 112 -3.82 -0.55 6.71
N PHE A 113 -3.21 0.26 5.85
CA PHE A 113 -2.52 -0.24 4.66
C PHE A 113 -1.31 -1.13 5.00
N SER A 114 -0.44 -0.71 5.91
CA SER A 114 0.70 -1.52 6.36
C SER A 114 0.25 -2.84 6.99
N ALA A 115 -0.81 -2.81 7.82
CA ALA A 115 -1.39 -4.01 8.42
C ALA A 115 -1.91 -4.98 7.36
N ALA A 116 -2.66 -4.48 6.36
CA ALA A 116 -3.18 -5.30 5.26
C ALA A 116 -2.04 -5.93 4.42
N LEU A 117 -0.95 -5.19 4.17
CA LEU A 117 0.21 -5.72 3.46
C LEU A 117 0.90 -6.85 4.24
N ARG A 118 1.04 -6.69 5.57
CA ARG A 118 1.66 -7.69 6.44
C ARG A 118 0.80 -8.93 6.53
N GLU A 119 -0.51 -8.76 6.77
CA GLU A 119 -1.46 -9.86 6.80
C GLU A 119 -1.40 -10.68 5.52
N GLU A 120 -1.41 -10.01 4.36
CA GLU A 120 -1.31 -10.70 3.07
C GLU A 120 0.05 -11.40 2.90
N THR A 121 1.15 -10.73 3.24
CA THR A 121 2.50 -11.30 3.08
C THR A 121 2.76 -12.50 3.98
N ASP A 122 2.21 -12.48 5.20
CA ASP A 122 2.38 -13.52 6.21
C ASP A 122 1.43 -14.70 5.98
N ALA A 123 0.19 -14.43 5.56
CA ALA A 123 -0.81 -15.47 5.32
C ALA A 123 -0.63 -16.19 3.98
N VAL A 124 0.07 -15.58 3.02
CA VAL A 124 0.04 -16.02 1.62
C VAL A 124 1.43 -16.22 1.02
N HIS A 125 1.65 -17.43 0.51
CA HIS A 125 2.84 -17.78 -0.24
C HIS A 125 2.73 -17.32 -1.71
N HIS A 126 2.78 -16.00 -1.94
CA HIS A 126 2.95 -15.46 -3.30
C HIS A 126 4.30 -15.85 -3.91
N GLN A 127 4.42 -15.70 -5.23
CA GLN A 127 5.69 -15.79 -5.94
C GLN A 127 6.72 -14.80 -5.36
N GLU A 128 8.00 -15.18 -5.34
CA GLU A 128 9.09 -14.39 -4.75
C GLU A 128 9.12 -12.93 -5.21
N ARG A 129 8.89 -12.68 -6.51
CA ARG A 129 8.84 -11.31 -7.05
C ARG A 129 7.72 -10.48 -6.41
N SER A 130 6.53 -11.05 -6.24
CA SER A 130 5.39 -10.39 -5.61
C SER A 130 5.67 -10.16 -4.12
N ARG A 131 6.24 -11.14 -3.42
CA ARG A 131 6.65 -11.01 -2.00
C ARG A 131 7.67 -9.87 -1.82
N ALA A 132 8.66 -9.76 -2.69
CA ALA A 132 9.64 -8.68 -2.64
C ALA A 132 8.99 -7.29 -2.82
N ILE A 133 7.99 -7.18 -3.70
CA ILE A 133 7.25 -5.93 -3.92
C ILE A 133 6.38 -5.58 -2.70
N LEU A 134 5.69 -6.56 -2.10
CA LEU A 134 4.92 -6.35 -0.87
C LEU A 134 5.84 -5.95 0.29
N GLY A 135 6.96 -6.65 0.47
CA GLY A 135 7.96 -6.34 1.49
C GLY A 135 8.54 -4.93 1.35
N PHE A 136 8.85 -4.51 0.12
CA PHE A 136 9.27 -3.13 -0.16
C PHE A 136 8.19 -2.11 0.24
N ASN A 137 6.91 -2.39 -0.08
CA ASN A 137 5.80 -1.50 0.28
C ASN A 137 5.58 -1.42 1.81
N ILE A 138 5.81 -2.51 2.54
CA ILE A 138 5.77 -2.51 4.01
C ILE A 138 6.85 -1.58 4.57
N GLU A 139 8.10 -1.73 4.11
CA GLU A 139 9.23 -0.94 4.62
C GLU A 139 9.03 0.57 4.42
N VAL A 140 8.57 0.98 3.23
CA VAL A 140 8.31 2.41 2.95
C VAL A 140 7.09 2.94 3.71
N SER A 141 6.07 2.10 3.92
CA SER A 141 4.88 2.45 4.71
C SER A 141 5.23 2.64 6.20
N ASP A 142 6.12 1.82 6.74
CA ASP A 142 6.60 1.96 8.11
C ASP A 142 7.33 3.29 8.33
N LYS A 143 8.21 3.67 7.38
CA LYS A 143 8.93 4.95 7.44
C LYS A 143 7.96 6.14 7.42
N ARG A 144 6.90 6.08 6.61
CA ARG A 144 5.85 7.12 6.60
C ARG A 144 5.04 7.12 7.89
N THR A 145 4.71 5.95 8.42
CA THR A 145 4.00 5.81 9.70
C THR A 145 4.79 6.45 10.85
N GLU A 146 6.10 6.21 10.89
CA GLU A 146 6.99 6.84 11.86
C GLU A 146 6.99 8.36 11.71
N ARG A 147 7.16 8.86 10.48
CA ARG A 147 7.16 10.30 10.23
C ARG A 147 5.83 10.98 10.58
N LEU A 148 4.71 10.37 10.24
CA LEU A 148 3.38 10.88 10.58
C LEU A 148 3.16 10.87 12.10
N ARG A 149 3.68 9.87 12.82
CA ARG A 149 3.62 9.84 14.29
C ARG A 149 4.38 11.01 14.92
N GLU A 150 5.56 11.35 14.39
CA GLU A 150 6.34 12.51 14.86
C GLU A 150 5.58 13.81 14.64
N ILE A 151 5.02 14.02 13.44
CA ILE A 151 4.23 15.21 13.12
C ILE A 151 3.00 15.32 14.05
N ALA A 152 2.28 14.21 14.28
CA ALA A 152 1.13 14.19 15.17
C ALA A 152 1.50 14.53 16.63
N ALA A 153 2.67 14.08 17.08
CA ALA A 153 3.18 14.38 18.41
C ALA A 153 3.56 15.86 18.57
N ASP A 154 4.18 16.46 17.55
CA ASP A 154 4.53 17.88 17.56
C ASP A 154 3.30 18.79 17.54
N LEU A 155 2.24 18.39 16.82
CA LEU A 155 0.92 19.07 16.84
C LEU A 155 0.17 18.94 18.18
N SER A 156 0.63 18.10 19.09
CA SER A 156 0.02 17.88 20.40
C SER A 156 0.65 18.73 21.51
N ARG A 157 1.71 19.49 21.20
CA ARG A 157 2.41 20.40 22.12
C ARG A 157 1.87 21.82 21.99
#